data_AF-A0A382T6Y7-F1
#
_entry.id   AF-A0A382T6Y7-F1
#
_cell.length_a   1.000
_cell.length_b   1.000
_cell.length_c   1.000
_cell.angle_alpha   90.00
_cell.angle_beta   90.00
_cell.angle_gamma   90.00
#
_symmetry.space_group_name_H-M   'P 1'
#
loop_
_entity.id
_entity.type
_entity.pdbx_description
1 polymer ?
#
loop_
_entity_poly.entity_id
_entity_poly.type
_entity_poly.pdbx_seq_one_letter_code
_entity_poly.pdbx_strand_id
1 'polypeptide(L)'
;MNYETPDDGSICVYSSYFDQNYETVNSEISDYIYVGDGYSVNQRQSAVFSSDPNKVGTPLCPLWNNIPPRYIYQQFPDILFKIREVAQKICCEIVDHQLTEAIVNKYQKGDSISYHKDYHPGNIDTPVSVVCSFEKFPEKSHLLQFYRTVEDADNPRTTKKQRGPDSSEFEIPLDNFSVAVMV
;
A
#
# COMPACT_ATOMS: atom_id res chain seq x y z
N MET A 1 -5.37 14.47 -9.37
CA MET A 1 -5.91 13.82 -10.58
C MET A 1 -6.89 12.76 -10.11
N ASN A 2 -8.10 12.70 -10.68
CA ASN A 2 -9.13 11.74 -10.27
C ASN A 2 -9.36 10.72 -11.40
N TYR A 3 -9.32 9.44 -11.07
CA TYR A 3 -9.64 8.33 -11.95
C TYR A 3 -10.88 7.62 -11.42
N GLU A 4 -12.01 7.83 -12.09
CA GLU A 4 -13.26 7.13 -11.80
C GLU A 4 -13.32 5.86 -12.66
N THR A 5 -13.63 4.72 -12.04
CA THR A 5 -13.95 3.50 -12.79
C THR A 5 -15.47 3.32 -12.84
N PRO A 6 -16.05 2.86 -13.96
CA PRO A 6 -17.51 2.83 -14.13
C PRO A 6 -18.30 1.94 -13.16
N ASP A 7 -17.66 1.05 -12.38
CA ASP A 7 -18.41 0.06 -11.60
C ASP A 7 -18.05 -0.13 -10.11
N ASP A 8 -16.81 -0.05 -9.57
CA ASP A 8 -16.60 -0.56 -8.20
C ASP A 8 -15.44 0.07 -7.38
N GLY A 9 -14.98 1.28 -7.72
CA GLY A 9 -13.99 1.99 -6.91
C GLY A 9 -13.38 3.22 -7.58
N SER A 10 -12.72 4.06 -6.79
CA SER A 10 -12.09 5.31 -7.25
C SER A 10 -10.64 5.41 -6.80
N ILE A 11 -9.79 5.98 -7.65
CA ILE A 11 -8.41 6.30 -7.30
C ILE A 11 -8.17 7.79 -7.48
N CYS A 12 -7.93 8.47 -6.38
CA CYS A 12 -7.66 9.90 -6.35
C CYS A 12 -6.21 10.14 -5.94
N VAL A 13 -5.42 10.81 -6.79
CA VAL A 13 -4.02 11.16 -6.49
C VAL A 13 -3.89 12.64 -6.21
N TYR A 14 -3.27 12.95 -5.08
CA TYR A 14 -3.01 14.29 -4.57
C TYR A 14 -1.50 14.49 -4.46
N SER A 15 -1.04 15.69 -4.80
CA SER A 15 0.27 16.15 -4.33
C SER A 15 0.07 16.65 -2.91
N SER A 16 0.85 16.13 -1.96
CA SER A 16 0.81 16.61 -0.58
C SER A 16 2.16 17.20 -0.19
N TYR A 17 2.13 18.00 0.87
CA TYR A 17 3.33 18.47 1.53
C TYR A 17 3.56 17.60 2.77
N PHE A 18 4.72 16.95 2.80
CA PHE A 18 5.24 16.30 3.99
C PHE A 18 6.43 17.13 4.49
N ASP A 19 6.50 17.37 5.80
CA ASP A 19 7.67 18.01 6.44
C ASP A 19 8.91 17.09 6.45
N GLN A 20 8.75 15.85 5.96
CA GLN A 20 9.75 14.79 5.96
C GLN A 20 10.20 14.53 4.53
N ASN A 21 11.52 14.48 4.31
CA ASN A 21 12.08 14.08 3.02
C ASN A 21 12.46 12.59 2.99
N TYR A 22 12.82 12.08 1.82
CA TYR A 22 13.23 10.68 1.64
C TYR A 22 14.34 10.25 2.60
N GLU A 23 15.39 11.05 2.79
CA GLU A 23 16.54 10.63 3.61
C GLU A 23 16.14 10.50 5.08
N THR A 24 15.34 11.42 5.62
CA THR A 24 14.78 11.34 6.97
C THR A 24 13.92 10.08 7.10
N VAL A 25 12.92 9.91 6.21
CA VAL A 25 12.04 8.73 6.23
C VAL A 25 12.86 7.46 6.17
N ASN A 26 13.73 7.32 5.18
CA ASN A 26 14.56 6.14 4.97
C ASN A 26 15.44 5.84 6.19
N SER A 27 16.04 6.84 6.82
CA SER A 27 16.88 6.63 8.00
C SER A 27 16.07 6.11 9.19
N GLU A 28 14.90 6.70 9.47
CA GLU A 28 14.08 6.33 10.64
C GLU A 28 13.34 5.01 10.44
N ILE A 29 13.00 4.62 9.21
CA ILE A 29 12.33 3.32 8.97
C ILE A 29 13.30 2.15 8.83
N SER A 30 14.57 2.39 8.46
CA SER A 30 15.46 1.31 7.98
C SER A 30 15.69 0.21 9.02
N ASP A 31 15.69 0.56 10.30
CA ASP A 31 15.88 -0.41 11.40
C ASP A 31 14.68 -1.35 11.59
N TYR A 32 13.50 -0.97 11.08
CA TYR A 32 12.27 -1.75 11.18
C TYR A 32 12.03 -2.64 9.95
N ILE A 33 12.68 -2.32 8.83
CA ILE A 33 12.45 -3.00 7.55
C ILE A 33 13.24 -4.29 7.51
N TYR A 34 12.53 -5.40 7.26
CA TYR A 34 13.17 -6.68 7.04
C TYR A 34 14.00 -6.64 5.75
N VAL A 35 15.32 -6.73 5.89
CA VAL A 35 16.23 -6.89 4.75
C VAL A 35 16.28 -8.38 4.42
N GLY A 36 15.84 -8.73 3.21
CA GLY A 36 15.86 -10.12 2.72
C GLY A 36 17.25 -10.76 2.82
N ASP A 37 17.29 -12.09 2.80
CA ASP A 37 18.49 -12.92 3.01
C ASP A 37 19.47 -12.99 1.82
N GLY A 38 19.26 -12.24 0.74
CA GLY A 38 20.05 -12.29 -0.51
C GLY A 38 19.79 -13.45 -1.51
N TYR A 39 19.05 -14.51 -1.13
CA TYR A 39 18.85 -15.71 -1.96
C TYR A 39 17.46 -15.96 -2.58
N SER A 40 16.40 -15.25 -2.21
CA SER A 40 15.03 -15.52 -2.69
C SER A 40 14.54 -14.51 -3.74
N VAL A 41 13.83 -15.00 -4.76
CA VAL A 41 13.30 -14.20 -5.89
C VAL A 41 12.18 -13.23 -5.46
N ASN A 42 11.72 -13.32 -4.20
CA ASN A 42 10.67 -12.47 -3.62
C ASN A 42 11.17 -11.70 -2.38
N GLN A 43 12.39 -11.16 -2.46
CA GLN A 43 12.96 -10.31 -1.41
C GLN A 43 12.38 -8.91 -1.44
N ARG A 44 11.23 -8.77 -0.81
CA ARG A 44 10.66 -7.45 -0.54
C ARG A 44 11.23 -6.94 0.77
N GLN A 45 11.82 -5.76 0.72
CA GLN A 45 12.16 -5.00 1.91
C GLN A 45 10.87 -4.36 2.42
N SER A 46 10.23 -5.00 3.40
CA SER A 46 8.96 -4.52 3.93
C SER A 46 8.85 -4.68 5.44
N ALA A 47 7.93 -3.91 6.01
CA ALA A 47 7.47 -4.07 7.38
C ALA A 47 5.99 -3.65 7.47
N VAL A 48 5.29 -4.20 8.45
CA VAL A 48 3.89 -3.86 8.73
C VAL A 48 3.77 -3.26 10.13
N PHE A 49 2.94 -2.24 10.27
CA PHE A 49 2.81 -1.43 11.47
C PHE A 49 1.35 -1.26 11.84
N SER A 50 1.07 -1.14 13.15
CA SER A 50 -0.27 -0.89 13.68
C SER A 50 -0.23 0.17 14.78
N SER A 51 -1.21 1.08 14.76
CA SER A 51 -1.44 2.00 15.88
C SER A 51 -2.22 1.34 17.03
N ASP A 52 -2.84 0.18 16.79
CA ASP A 52 -3.47 -0.63 17.83
C ASP A 52 -2.41 -1.51 18.53
N PRO A 53 -2.14 -1.27 19.83
CA PRO A 53 -1.14 -2.03 20.58
C PRO A 53 -1.49 -3.51 20.73
N ASN A 54 -2.77 -3.89 20.62
CA ASN A 54 -3.19 -5.29 20.72
C ASN A 54 -2.80 -6.11 19.48
N LYS A 55 -2.54 -5.44 18.34
CA LYS A 55 -2.07 -6.10 17.12
C LYS A 55 -0.56 -6.26 17.08
N VAL A 56 0.20 -5.48 17.85
CA VAL A 56 1.67 -5.56 17.85
C VAL A 56 2.12 -6.97 18.26
N GLY A 57 3.01 -7.57 17.47
CA GLY A 57 3.47 -8.95 17.64
C GLY A 57 2.54 -10.01 17.02
N THR A 58 1.38 -9.61 16.50
CA THR A 58 0.46 -10.51 15.78
C THR A 58 0.72 -10.47 14.27
N PRO A 59 0.37 -11.53 13.52
CA PRO A 59 0.52 -11.53 12.07
C PRO A 59 -0.55 -10.73 11.32
N LEU A 60 -0.17 -10.11 10.19
CA LEU A 60 -1.06 -9.45 9.23
C LEU A 60 -2.22 -10.35 8.78
N CYS A 61 -1.94 -11.63 8.52
CA CYS A 61 -2.95 -12.61 8.15
C CYS A 61 -2.79 -13.88 8.99
N PRO A 62 -3.61 -14.07 10.05
CA PRO A 62 -3.52 -15.25 10.92
C PRO A 62 -3.76 -16.59 10.22
N LEU A 63 -4.36 -16.57 9.01
CA LEU A 63 -4.66 -17.76 8.22
C LEU A 63 -3.44 -18.29 7.43
N TRP A 64 -2.34 -17.54 7.39
CA TRP A 64 -1.15 -17.97 6.67
C TRP A 64 -0.34 -18.95 7.52
N ASN A 65 -0.15 -20.17 7.02
CA ASN A 65 0.53 -21.26 7.75
C ASN A 65 2.00 -20.96 8.10
N ASN A 66 2.69 -20.16 7.29
CA ASN A 66 4.07 -19.74 7.52
C ASN A 66 4.16 -18.25 7.24
N ILE A 67 4.31 -17.45 8.29
CA ILE A 67 4.27 -15.98 8.20
C ILE A 67 5.69 -15.46 8.35
N PRO A 68 6.28 -14.89 7.29
CA PRO A 68 7.56 -14.21 7.38
C PRO A 68 7.55 -13.12 8.46
N PRO A 69 8.64 -12.93 9.22
CA PRO A 69 8.73 -11.90 10.26
C PRO A 69 8.34 -10.49 9.80
N ARG A 70 8.57 -10.16 8.51
CA ARG A 70 8.18 -8.89 7.88
C ARG A 70 6.67 -8.60 7.86
N TYR A 71 5.82 -9.60 8.10
CA TYR A 71 4.36 -9.48 8.19
C TYR A 71 3.84 -9.64 9.62
N ILE A 72 4.71 -9.50 10.62
CA ILE A 72 4.32 -9.35 12.02
C ILE A 72 4.24 -7.85 12.33
N TYR A 73 3.13 -7.42 12.92
CA TYR A 73 2.92 -6.01 13.24
C TYR A 73 3.94 -5.50 14.25
N GLN A 74 4.54 -4.38 13.89
CA GLN A 74 5.38 -3.58 14.76
C GLN A 74 4.61 -2.34 15.24
N GLN A 75 5.09 -1.74 16.32
CA GLN A 75 4.59 -0.44 16.77
C GLN A 75 4.92 0.63 15.73
N PHE A 76 3.98 1.54 15.46
CA PHE A 76 4.26 2.71 14.63
C PHE A 76 5.43 3.53 15.21
N PRO A 77 6.50 3.79 14.46
CA PRO A 77 7.49 4.81 14.81
C PRO A 77 6.92 6.22 14.56
N ASP A 78 7.48 7.21 15.24
CA ASP A 78 7.03 8.62 15.20
C ASP A 78 6.95 9.17 13.77
N ILE A 79 7.88 8.80 12.90
CA ILE A 79 7.88 9.24 11.49
C ILE A 79 6.62 8.78 10.75
N LEU A 80 6.16 7.55 10.99
CA LEU A 80 4.97 7.03 10.34
C LEU A 80 3.70 7.64 10.93
N PHE A 81 3.70 8.06 12.21
CA PHE A 81 2.59 8.84 12.76
C PHE A 81 2.43 10.18 12.04
N LYS A 82 3.52 10.91 11.80
CA LYS A 82 3.49 12.20 11.08
C LYS A 82 2.98 12.03 9.64
N ILE A 83 3.47 11.00 8.93
CA ILE A 83 3.02 10.69 7.56
C ILE A 83 1.54 10.30 7.57
N ARG A 84 1.12 9.46 8.51
CA ARG A 84 -0.27 9.04 8.69
C ARG A 84 -1.19 10.22 8.96
N GLU A 85 -0.80 11.21 9.76
CA GLU A 85 -1.64 12.39 10.03
C GLU A 85 -1.95 13.19 8.76
N VAL A 86 -0.98 13.34 7.86
CA VAL A 86 -1.19 13.99 6.56
C VAL A 86 -2.11 13.14 5.69
N ALA A 87 -1.82 11.84 5.57
CA ALA A 87 -2.64 10.90 4.80
C ALA A 87 -4.07 10.79 5.33
N GLN A 88 -4.26 10.82 6.65
CA GLN A 88 -5.54 10.74 7.33
C GLN A 88 -6.43 11.94 7.01
N LYS A 89 -5.87 13.15 6.95
CA LYS A 89 -6.61 14.35 6.56
C LYS A 89 -7.18 14.23 5.15
N ILE A 90 -6.32 13.83 4.19
CA ILE A 90 -6.72 13.64 2.78
C ILE A 90 -7.74 12.51 2.66
N CYS A 91 -7.52 11.39 3.38
CA CYS A 91 -8.45 10.27 3.42
C CYS A 91 -9.85 10.74 3.86
N CYS A 92 -9.95 11.46 4.98
CA CYS A 92 -11.21 11.98 5.51
C CYS A 92 -11.93 12.99 4.60
N GLU A 93 -11.24 13.64 3.66
CA GLU A 93 -11.90 14.51 2.66
C GLU A 93 -12.69 13.70 1.62
N ILE A 94 -12.38 12.41 1.46
CA ILE A 94 -12.95 11.52 0.45
C ILE A 94 -13.86 10.49 1.12
N VAL A 95 -13.36 9.84 2.16
CA VAL A 95 -14.00 8.77 2.90
C VAL A 95 -13.70 8.94 4.39
N ASP A 96 -14.73 9.03 5.22
CA ASP A 96 -14.60 9.18 6.67
C ASP A 96 -14.13 7.87 7.31
N HIS A 97 -12.85 7.54 7.09
CA HIS A 97 -12.22 6.29 7.50
C HIS A 97 -10.94 6.54 8.28
N GLN A 98 -10.78 5.85 9.40
CA GLN A 98 -9.58 5.95 10.22
C GLN A 98 -8.51 4.96 9.75
N LEU A 99 -7.40 5.47 9.24
CA LEU A 99 -6.22 4.66 8.93
C LEU A 99 -5.61 4.19 10.24
N THR A 100 -5.40 2.90 10.46
CA THR A 100 -4.85 2.36 11.73
C THR A 100 -3.62 1.49 11.53
N GLU A 101 -3.30 1.16 10.29
CA GLU A 101 -2.24 0.23 9.91
C GLU A 101 -1.45 0.82 8.74
N ALA A 102 -0.20 0.39 8.58
CA ALA A 102 0.61 0.73 7.42
C ALA A 102 1.48 -0.45 7.00
N ILE A 103 1.69 -0.56 5.69
CA ILE A 103 2.73 -1.42 5.11
C ILE A 103 3.75 -0.49 4.49
N VAL A 104 5.01 -0.58 4.93
CA VAL A 104 6.11 0.15 4.32
C VAL A 104 6.85 -0.81 3.40
N ASN A 105 6.97 -0.44 2.13
CA ASN A 105 7.77 -1.15 1.14
C ASN A 105 8.92 -0.25 0.69
N LYS A 106 10.14 -0.79 0.69
CA LYS A 106 11.33 -0.12 0.19
C LYS A 106 11.76 -0.79 -1.12
N TYR A 107 11.81 0.00 -2.17
CA TYR A 107 12.16 -0.46 -3.52
C TYR A 107 13.56 0.03 -3.90
N GLN A 108 14.37 -0.88 -4.42
CA GLN A 108 15.61 -0.60 -5.12
C GLN A 108 15.38 -0.53 -6.62
N LYS A 109 16.40 -0.09 -7.36
CA LYS A 109 16.32 -0.03 -8.81
C LYS A 109 16.08 -1.42 -9.39
N GLY A 110 14.97 -1.57 -10.11
CA GLY A 110 14.57 -2.83 -10.75
C GLY A 110 13.64 -3.68 -9.89
N ASP A 111 13.38 -3.29 -8.65
CA ASP A 111 12.38 -3.96 -7.83
C ASP A 111 10.97 -3.67 -8.36
N SER A 112 10.09 -4.66 -8.22
CA SER A 112 8.68 -4.51 -8.57
C SER A 112 7.81 -5.35 -7.64
N ILE A 113 6.56 -4.94 -7.51
CA ILE A 113 5.53 -5.74 -6.88
C ILE A 113 4.63 -6.33 -7.97
N SER A 114 4.56 -7.66 -8.04
CA SER A 114 3.66 -8.31 -8.98
C SER A 114 2.21 -7.94 -8.69
N TYR A 115 1.38 -8.00 -9.74
CA TYR A 115 -0.06 -7.85 -9.64
C TYR A 115 -0.68 -8.65 -8.47
N HIS A 116 -1.39 -7.92 -7.61
CA HIS A 116 -2.04 -8.46 -6.42
C HIS A 116 -3.29 -7.63 -6.09
N LYS A 117 -4.11 -8.18 -5.20
CA LYS A 117 -5.15 -7.44 -4.48
C LYS A 117 -4.68 -7.33 -3.03
N ASP A 118 -4.88 -6.17 -2.41
CA ASP A 118 -4.61 -6.01 -0.99
C ASP A 118 -5.49 -6.96 -0.17
N TYR A 119 -4.92 -7.49 0.90
CA TYR A 119 -5.68 -8.32 1.82
C TYR A 119 -6.48 -7.41 2.75
N HIS A 120 -7.80 -7.51 2.67
CA HIS A 120 -8.71 -6.89 3.63
C HIS A 120 -9.45 -8.01 4.38
N PRO A 121 -9.50 -7.99 5.72
CA PRO A 121 -10.31 -8.95 6.48
C PRO A 121 -11.78 -8.80 6.09
N GLY A 122 -12.50 -9.93 5.93
CA GLY A 122 -13.79 -10.04 5.25
C GLY A 122 -15.01 -9.32 5.88
N ASN A 123 -14.80 -8.40 6.81
CA ASN A 123 -15.85 -7.63 7.50
C ASN A 123 -15.78 -6.13 7.19
N ILE A 124 -15.17 -5.73 6.07
CA ILE A 124 -15.03 -4.33 5.67
C ILE A 124 -15.93 -4.09 4.45
N ASP A 125 -16.94 -3.24 4.61
CA ASP A 125 -17.90 -2.92 3.55
C ASP A 125 -17.28 -2.10 2.41
N THR A 126 -16.29 -1.26 2.73
CA THR A 126 -15.54 -0.47 1.74
C THR A 126 -14.06 -0.43 2.15
N PRO A 127 -13.20 -1.26 1.54
CA PRO A 127 -11.77 -1.24 1.84
C PRO A 127 -11.16 0.07 1.36
N VAL A 128 -10.44 0.76 2.25
CA VAL A 128 -9.72 1.99 1.91
C VAL A 128 -8.23 1.71 2.02
N SER A 129 -7.49 2.00 0.94
CA SER A 129 -6.03 1.96 0.91
C SER A 129 -5.49 3.33 0.55
N VAL A 130 -4.52 3.82 1.33
CA VAL A 130 -3.83 5.09 1.06
C VAL A 130 -2.35 4.81 0.84
N VAL A 131 -1.83 5.24 -0.31
CA VAL A 131 -0.43 5.06 -0.71
C VAL A 131 0.27 6.41 -0.68
N CYS A 132 1.39 6.48 0.02
CA CYS A 132 2.27 7.65 0.01
C CYS A 132 3.61 7.26 -0.62
N SER A 133 4.14 8.07 -1.55
CA SER A 133 5.46 7.83 -2.15
C SER A 133 6.52 8.83 -1.69
N PHE A 134 7.70 8.32 -1.36
CA PHE A 134 8.88 9.10 -0.98
C PHE A 134 10.04 8.66 -1.86
N GLU A 135 10.51 9.56 -2.72
CA GLU A 135 11.53 9.28 -3.73
C GLU A 135 12.88 9.85 -3.34
N LYS A 136 13.93 9.05 -3.54
CA LYS A 136 15.31 9.55 -3.41
C LYS A 136 15.63 10.66 -4.41
N PHE A 137 15.04 10.55 -5.60
CA PHE A 137 15.26 11.45 -6.73
C PHE A 137 13.92 12.13 -7.04
N PRO A 138 13.71 13.40 -6.64
CA PRO A 138 12.40 14.07 -6.75
C PRO A 138 11.85 14.17 -8.17
N GLU A 139 12.70 14.08 -9.18
CA GLU A 139 12.34 14.09 -10.60
C GLU A 139 11.81 12.75 -11.12
N LYS A 140 11.86 11.71 -10.31
CA LYS A 140 11.38 10.37 -10.66
C LYS A 140 10.01 10.13 -10.04
N SER A 141 9.26 9.28 -10.73
CA SER A 141 7.96 8.80 -10.29
C SER A 141 7.95 7.28 -10.37
N HIS A 142 7.34 6.62 -9.39
CA HIS A 142 6.97 5.22 -9.54
C HIS A 142 5.68 5.11 -10.32
N LEU A 143 5.50 4.02 -11.06
CA LEU A 143 4.25 3.74 -11.77
C LEU A 143 3.47 2.68 -11.00
N LEU A 144 2.24 3.01 -10.62
CA LEU A 144 1.26 2.01 -10.22
C LEU A 144 0.54 1.52 -11.47
N GLN A 145 0.65 0.23 -11.74
CA GLN A 145 -0.04 -0.43 -12.84
C GLN A 145 -1.26 -1.18 -12.31
N PHE A 146 -2.42 -0.85 -12.87
CA PHE A 146 -3.68 -1.49 -12.54
C PHE A 146 -4.22 -2.24 -13.74
N TYR A 147 -4.95 -3.33 -13.47
CA TYR A 147 -5.76 -3.99 -14.49
C TYR A 147 -7.11 -4.35 -13.87
N ARG A 148 -8.17 -4.22 -14.66
CA ARG A 148 -9.52 -4.58 -14.25
C ARG A 148 -9.67 -6.11 -14.22
N THR A 149 -10.14 -6.64 -13.09
CA THR A 149 -10.73 -7.98 -13.05
C THR A 149 -12.18 -7.85 -13.50
N VAL A 150 -12.52 -8.37 -14.67
CA VAL A 150 -13.92 -8.44 -15.13
C VAL A 150 -14.61 -9.53 -14.33
N GLU A 151 -15.79 -9.26 -13.78
CA GLU A 151 -16.60 -10.28 -13.12
C GLU A 151 -17.00 -11.35 -14.15
N ASP A 152 -16.76 -12.61 -13.79
CA ASP A 152 -17.31 -13.76 -14.51
C ASP A 152 -18.67 -14.10 -13.87
N ALA A 153 -19.69 -14.39 -14.68
CA ALA A 153 -21.03 -14.71 -14.19
C ALA A 153 -21.05 -15.91 -13.22
N ASP A 154 -20.07 -16.81 -13.34
CA ASP A 154 -19.88 -17.96 -12.46
C ASP A 154 -19.02 -17.66 -11.22
N ASN A 155 -18.45 -16.46 -11.10
CA ASN A 155 -17.58 -16.05 -10.01
C ASN A 155 -17.68 -14.54 -9.71
N PRO A 156 -18.82 -14.08 -9.15
CA PRO A 156 -19.15 -12.65 -8.97
C PRO A 156 -18.29 -11.93 -7.92
N ARG A 157 -17.27 -12.59 -7.38
CA ARG A 157 -16.24 -11.99 -6.52
C ARG A 157 -14.95 -12.68 -6.87
N THR A 158 -14.35 -12.33 -8.01
CA THR A 158 -13.12 -12.97 -8.48
C THR A 158 -11.98 -12.70 -7.48
N THR A 159 -11.84 -13.62 -6.52
CA THR A 159 -10.66 -13.77 -5.65
C THR A 159 -9.45 -14.31 -6.44
N LYS A 160 -9.69 -14.78 -7.68
CA LYS A 160 -8.68 -15.30 -8.60
C LYS A 160 -8.09 -14.19 -9.47
N LYS A 161 -6.76 -14.19 -9.55
CA LYS A 161 -5.90 -13.30 -10.36
C LYS A 161 -6.00 -13.56 -11.87
N GLN A 162 -7.19 -13.82 -12.42
CA GLN A 162 -7.31 -14.09 -13.86
C GLN A 162 -7.49 -12.78 -14.62
N ARG A 163 -6.47 -12.45 -15.42
CA ARG A 163 -6.58 -11.47 -16.49
C ARG A 163 -7.53 -12.04 -17.54
N GLY A 164 -8.73 -11.46 -17.61
CA GLY A 164 -9.65 -11.73 -18.71
C GLY A 164 -9.12 -11.14 -20.02
N PRO A 165 -9.55 -11.66 -21.18
CA PRO A 165 -9.20 -11.10 -22.48
C PRO A 165 -9.65 -9.64 -22.65
N ASP A 166 -10.66 -9.20 -21.88
CA ASP A 166 -11.22 -7.84 -21.90
C ASP A 166 -10.71 -6.95 -20.74
N SER A 167 -9.59 -7.31 -20.10
CA SER A 167 -9.03 -6.50 -19.01
C SER A 167 -8.51 -5.15 -19.52
N SER A 168 -9.00 -4.06 -18.94
CA SER A 168 -8.49 -2.71 -19.17
C SER A 168 -7.31 -2.45 -18.23
N GLU A 169 -6.16 -2.08 -18.78
CA GLU A 169 -4.99 -1.64 -18.03
C GLU A 169 -4.93 -0.11 -17.99
N PHE A 170 -4.51 0.44 -16.86
CA PHE A 170 -4.20 1.86 -16.73
C PHE A 170 -3.05 2.07 -15.74
N GLU A 171 -2.33 3.18 -15.93
CA GLU A 171 -1.15 3.51 -15.15
C GLU A 171 -1.36 4.84 -14.43
N ILE A 172 -0.92 4.89 -13.17
CA ILE A 172 -0.95 6.10 -12.36
C ILE A 172 0.47 6.42 -11.92
N PRO A 173 1.03 7.58 -12.30
CA PRO A 173 2.30 8.03 -11.76
C PRO A 173 2.13 8.44 -10.29
N LEU A 174 3.01 7.92 -9.45
CA LEU A 174 3.24 8.34 -8.08
C LEU A 174 4.51 9.17 -8.04
N ASP A 175 4.33 10.48 -8.10
CA ASP A 175 5.43 11.43 -7.92
C ASP A 175 5.89 11.45 -6.45
N ASN A 176 7.06 12.04 -6.21
CA ASN A 176 7.53 12.26 -4.85
C ASN A 176 6.50 13.08 -4.03
N PHE A 177 6.23 12.65 -2.80
CA PHE A 177 5.24 13.24 -1.89
C PHE A 177 3.79 13.15 -2.38
N SER A 178 3.50 12.27 -3.34
CA SER A 178 2.13 11.95 -3.73
C SER A 178 1.42 11.14 -2.65
N VAL A 179 0.12 11.39 -2.52
CA VAL A 179 -0.83 10.60 -1.73
C VAL A 179 -1.92 10.12 -2.66
N ALA A 180 -2.03 8.81 -2.86
CA ALA A 180 -3.10 8.19 -3.62
C ALA A 180 -4.08 7.51 -2.66
N VAL A 181 -5.36 7.86 -2.76
CA VAL A 181 -6.44 7.23 -2.00
C VAL A 181 -7.22 6.31 -2.94
N MET A 182 -7.37 5.05 -2.55
CA MET A 182 -8.09 4.00 -3.28
C MET A 182 -9.26 3.55 -2.39
N VAL A 183 -10.48 3.62 -2.93
CA VAL A 183 -11.75 3.28 -2.27
C VAL A 183 -12.54 2.36 -3.17
#